data_AF-A0A933E489-F1
#
_entry.id   AF-A0A933E489-F1
#
_cell.length_a   1.000
_cell.length_b   1.000
_cell.length_c   1.000
_cell.angle_alpha   90.00
_cell.angle_beta   90.00
_cell.angle_gamma   90.00
#
_symmetry.space_group_name_H-M   'P 1'
#
loop_
_entity.id
_entity.type
_entity.pdbx_description
1 polymer ?
#
loop_
_entity_poly.entity_id
_entity_poly.type
_entity_poly.pdbx_seq_one_letter_code
_entity_poly.pdbx_strand_id
1 'polypeptide(L)' 'MLNREAYEEREKELLAPYAQLSSNSLGRKYKEEPCIFRPSFQRDLD' A
#
# COMPACT_ATOMS: atom_id res chain seq x y z
N MET A 1 -8.89 6.56 -12.50
CA MET A 1 -7.96 6.45 -11.35
C MET A 1 -7.93 4.99 -10.91
N LEU A 2 -6.75 4.43 -10.64
CA LEU A 2 -6.67 3.15 -9.95
C LEU A 2 -7.06 3.34 -8.48
N ASN A 3 -7.70 2.34 -7.88
CA ASN A 3 -7.93 2.29 -6.44
C ASN A 3 -6.69 1.72 -5.73
N ARG A 4 -6.64 1.87 -4.40
CA ARG A 4 -5.56 1.36 -3.54
C ARG A 4 -5.25 -0.12 -3.81
N GLU A 5 -6.29 -0.95 -3.90
CA GLU A 5 -6.17 -2.40 -4.11
C GLU A 5 -5.49 -2.74 -5.44
N ALA A 6 -5.82 -2.03 -6.52
CA ALA A 6 -5.17 -2.25 -7.81
C ALA A 6 -3.67 -1.88 -7.81
N TYR A 7 -3.26 -0.92 -6.96
CA TYR A 7 -1.83 -0.65 -6.75
C TYR A 7 -1.15 -1.73 -5.91
N GLU A 8 -1.80 -2.19 -4.83
CA GLU A 8 -1.30 -3.27 -3.97
C GLU A 8 -1.15 -4.61 -4.74
N GLU A 9 -2.03 -4.91 -5.69
CA GLU A 9 -1.90 -6.10 -6.54
C GLU A 9 -0.73 -5.97 -7.54
N ARG A 10 -0.58 -4.80 -8.17
CA ARG A 10 0.59 -4.54 -9.04
C ARG A 10 1.90 -4.65 -8.29
N GLU A 11 1.94 -4.23 -7.03
CA GLU A 11 3.12 -4.35 -6.18
C GLU A 11 3.57 -5.81 -6.02
N LYS A 12 2.61 -6.74 -5.84
CA LYS A 12 2.88 -8.18 -5.74
C LYS A 12 3.44 -8.78 -7.02
N GLU A 13 2.97 -8.29 -8.17
CA GLU A 13 3.40 -8.78 -9.49
C GLU A 13 4.75 -8.21 -9.92
N LEU A 14 5.06 -6.96 -9.53
CA LEU A 14 6.22 -6.21 -10.04
C LEU A 14 7.44 -6.27 -9.12
N LEU A 15 7.25 -6.30 -7.79
CA LEU A 15 8.37 -6.28 -6.86
C LEU A 15 9.02 -7.66 -6.72
N ALA A 16 10.28 -7.66 -6.28
CA ALA A 16 11.00 -8.89 -5.99
C ALA A 16 10.25 -9.74 -4.93
N PRO A 17 10.40 -11.07 -4.92
CA PRO A 17 9.65 -11.95 -4.00
C PRO A 17 9.87 -11.66 -2.50
N TYR A 18 10.99 -11.02 -2.16
CA TYR A 18 11.36 -10.64 -0.80
C TYR A 18 11.13 -9.15 -0.50
N ALA A 19 10.57 -8.39 -1.45
CA ALA A 19 10.28 -6.99 -1.23
C ALA A 19 9.12 -6.84 -0.23
N GLN A 20 9.19 -5.79 0.59
CA GLN A 20 8.09 -5.44 1.47
C GLN A 20 6.94 -4.85 0.65
N LEU A 21 5.73 -5.36 0.87
CA LEU A 21 4.52 -4.89 0.22
C LEU A 21 3.77 -3.90 1.12
N SER A 22 3.22 -2.85 0.54
CA SER A 22 2.36 -1.85 1.18
C SER A 22 1.09 -2.46 1.78
N SER A 23 0.58 -3.53 1.17
CA SER A 23 -0.53 -4.36 1.68
C SER A 23 -0.17 -5.14 2.94
N ASN A 24 1.12 -5.44 3.16
CA ASN A 24 1.64 -6.14 4.35
C ASN A 24 2.15 -5.16 5.43
N SER A 25 1.78 -3.88 5.35
CA SER A 25 2.12 -2.90 6.39
C SER A 25 1.49 -3.30 7.74
N LEU A 26 2.23 -3.10 8.82
CA LEU A 26 1.73 -3.28 10.19
C LEU A 26 0.70 -2.19 10.59
N GLY A 27 0.47 -1.21 9.71
CA GLY A 27 -0.44 -0.10 9.94
C GLY A 27 0.22 1.07 10.68
N ARG A 28 -0.62 1.96 11.22
CA ARG A 28 -0.20 3.19 11.90
C ARG A 28 -0.34 3.04 13.41
N LYS A 29 0.41 3.85 14.15
CA LYS A 29 0.33 3.91 15.63
C LYS A 29 -1.10 4.21 16.11
N TYR A 30 -1.83 5.03 15.38
CA TYR A 30 -3.22 5.37 15.64
C TYR A 30 -4.09 4.82 14.52
N LYS A 31 -5.30 4.34 14.87
CA LYS A 31 -6.24 3.82 13.89
C LYS A 31 -6.68 4.94 12.95
N GLU A 32 -6.49 4.73 11.66
CA GLU A 32 -6.88 5.66 10.62
C GLU A 32 -7.60 4.89 9.51
N GLU A 33 -8.58 5.53 8.88
CA GLU A 33 -9.25 4.95 7.72
C GLU A 33 -8.28 4.86 6.53
N PRO A 34 -8.26 3.73 5.80
CA PRO A 34 -7.42 3.55 4.63
C PRO A 34 -7.84 4.52 3.51
N CYS A 35 -6.86 4.98 2.73
CA CYS A 35 -7.14 5.83 1.58
C CYS A 35 -7.75 5.00 0.44
N ILE A 36 -8.74 5.55 -0.26
CA ILE A 36 -9.42 4.89 -1.38
C ILE A 36 -8.47 4.67 -2.57
N PHE A 37 -7.50 5.58 -2.75
CA PHE A 37 -6.65 5.62 -3.94
C PHE A 37 -5.18 5.31 -3.68
N ARG A 38 -4.66 5.66 -2.51
CA ARG A 38 -3.22 5.59 -2.21
C ARG A 38 -2.89 4.42 -1.29
N PRO A 39 -1.90 3.58 -1.61
CA PRO A 39 -1.30 2.61 -0.69
C PRO A 39 -0.68 3.29 0.54
N SER A 40 -0.46 2.49 1.58
CA SER A 40 0.10 2.94 2.87
C SER A 40 1.42 3.71 2.69
N PHE A 41 2.36 3.14 1.93
CA PHE A 41 3.68 3.75 1.69
C PHE A 41 3.63 5.00 0.80
N GLN A 42 2.73 5.04 -0.18
CA GLN A 42 2.55 6.26 -0.99
C GLN A 42 2.00 7.40 -0.13
N ARG A 43 1.03 7.11 0.75
CA ARG A 43 0.47 8.09 1.68
C ARG A 43 1.49 8.60 2.70
N ASP A 44 2.53 7.82 3.00
CA ASP A 44 3.60 8.24 3.92
C ASP A 44 4.61 9.20 3.25
N LEU A 45 4.68 9.21 1.91
CA LEU A 45 5.55 10.12 1.15
C LEU A 45 4.93 11.50 0.94
N ASP A 46 3.58 11.58 0.93
CA ASP A 46 2.82 12.81 0.72
C ASP A 46 2.84 13.73 1.94
#